data_AF-E4YNZ7-F1
#
_entry.id   AF-E4YNZ7-F1
#
_cell.length_a   1.000
_cell.length_b   1.000
_cell.length_c   1.000
_cell.angle_alpha   90.00
_cell.angle_beta   90.00
_cell.angle_gamma   90.00
#
_symmetry.space_group_name_H-M   'P 1'
#
loop_
_entity.id
_entity.type
_entity.pdbx_description
1 polymer ?
#
loop_
_entity_poly.entity_id
_entity_poly.type
_entity_poly.pdbx_seq_one_letter_code
_entity_poly.pdbx_strand_id
1 'polypeptide(L)'
;MTTNNFNQNTPGIYNPASKYPYGLGSPRSASIKYLIKQWNLHKSEYIGFLTFGQHFCGSDFLAALDDGRLQIDFVDNRHVYQYTGQTGYKDNGAFSKKTLQFIARGSDANIWGAGSSKWVDIVFVQMHGIDSIDWEGKDIEKCFEKARIGFENNANAYSEAVNNDVNYADCIVNA
;
A
#
# COMPACT_ATOMS: atom_id res chain seq x y z
N MET A 1 -3.90 16.19 -23.08
CA MET A 1 -2.71 16.54 -22.29
C MET A 1 -2.55 15.43 -21.26
N THR A 2 -1.43 14.71 -21.31
CA THR A 2 -1.11 13.60 -20.41
C THR A 2 -0.91 14.14 -19.00
N THR A 3 -1.77 13.74 -18.06
CA THR A 3 -1.74 14.15 -16.64
C THR A 3 -0.72 13.31 -15.86
N ASN A 4 0.47 13.12 -16.42
CA ASN A 4 1.50 12.28 -15.79
C ASN A 4 2.11 13.01 -14.61
N ASN A 5 1.68 12.64 -13.40
CA ASN A 5 2.24 13.14 -12.13
C ASN A 5 3.58 12.46 -11.77
N PHE A 6 4.07 11.56 -12.62
CA PHE A 6 5.39 10.96 -12.55
C PHE A 6 6.39 11.79 -13.36
N ASN A 7 6.89 12.86 -12.77
CA ASN A 7 8.06 13.54 -13.31
C ASN A 7 9.23 13.33 -12.34
N GLN A 8 10.26 12.63 -12.80
CA GLN A 8 11.50 12.38 -12.05
C GLN A 8 12.24 13.69 -11.69
N ASN A 9 11.93 14.80 -12.36
CA ASN A 9 12.57 16.10 -12.23
C ASN A 9 11.73 17.16 -11.49
N THR A 10 10.45 16.88 -11.18
CA THR A 10 9.60 17.76 -10.37
C THR A 10 8.76 16.92 -9.42
N PRO A 11 9.06 16.92 -8.10
CA PRO A 11 8.24 16.27 -7.10
C PRO A 11 6.78 16.71 -7.23
N GLY A 12 5.87 15.73 -7.21
CA GLY A 12 4.49 15.86 -7.69
C GLY A 12 3.71 17.03 -7.10
N ILE A 13 3.04 17.78 -7.98
CA ILE A 13 2.03 18.76 -7.61
C ILE A 13 0.81 17.98 -7.07
N TYR A 14 0.41 18.27 -5.83
CA TYR A 14 -0.79 17.68 -5.20
C TYR A 14 -2.04 17.93 -6.05
N ASN A 15 -2.54 16.89 -6.71
CA ASN A 15 -3.86 16.91 -7.35
C ASN A 15 -4.80 15.94 -6.62
N PRO A 16 -5.68 16.43 -5.73
CA PRO A 16 -6.57 15.57 -4.95
C PRO A 16 -7.59 14.82 -5.82
N ALA A 17 -7.81 15.27 -7.07
CA ALA A 17 -8.71 14.67 -8.04
C ALA A 17 -8.06 13.57 -8.90
N SER A 18 -6.72 13.46 -8.95
CA SER A 18 -6.06 12.37 -9.70
C SER A 18 -6.09 11.07 -8.89
N LYS A 19 -6.42 9.97 -9.58
CA LYS A 19 -6.71 8.69 -8.94
C LYS A 19 -5.44 8.03 -8.38
N TYR A 20 -4.35 8.11 -9.12
CA TYR A 20 -3.03 7.54 -8.85
C TYR A 20 -2.00 8.26 -9.75
N PRO A 21 -0.70 8.16 -9.49
CA PRO A 21 -0.01 8.30 -8.20
C PRO A 21 0.27 9.77 -7.83
N TYR A 22 0.71 10.00 -6.58
CA TYR A 22 1.10 11.32 -6.05
C TYR A 22 2.39 11.86 -6.70
N GLY A 23 3.17 10.96 -7.31
CA GLY A 23 4.44 11.25 -7.98
C GLY A 23 5.60 10.54 -7.28
N LEU A 24 6.70 10.42 -8.03
CA LEU A 24 8.01 10.11 -7.46
C LEU A 24 8.45 11.34 -6.68
N GLY A 25 8.51 11.26 -5.35
CA GLY A 25 9.10 12.32 -4.53
C GLY A 25 10.58 12.55 -4.88
N SER A 26 11.23 11.54 -5.48
CA SER A 26 12.56 11.55 -6.08
C SER A 26 12.74 10.28 -6.94
N PRO A 27 13.82 10.12 -7.73
CA PRO A 27 14.13 8.84 -8.39
C PRO A 27 14.16 7.63 -7.44
N ARG A 28 14.42 7.86 -6.14
CA ARG A 28 14.54 6.81 -5.13
C ARG A 28 13.25 6.53 -4.37
N SER A 29 12.25 7.40 -4.49
CA SER A 29 11.09 7.37 -3.59
C SER A 29 9.78 7.69 -4.29
N ALA A 30 8.73 6.94 -3.98
CA ALA A 30 7.37 7.19 -4.44
C ALA A 30 6.43 7.37 -3.25
N SER A 31 5.49 8.29 -3.40
CA SER A 31 4.30 8.35 -2.56
C SER A 31 3.12 7.88 -3.38
N ILE A 32 2.40 6.88 -2.89
CA ILE A 32 1.22 6.33 -3.56
C ILE A 32 0.00 6.51 -2.67
N LYS A 33 -1.08 7.02 -3.24
CA LYS A 33 -2.38 7.13 -2.55
C LYS A 33 -3.24 5.93 -2.93
N TYR A 34 -3.70 5.17 -1.95
CA TYR A 34 -4.71 4.13 -2.11
C TYR A 34 -6.01 4.53 -1.42
N LEU A 35 -7.13 4.10 -2.02
CA LEU A 35 -8.47 4.42 -1.54
C LEU A 35 -9.16 3.13 -1.11
N ILE A 36 -9.61 3.08 0.15
CA ILE A 36 -10.45 2.00 0.65
C ILE A 36 -11.89 2.52 0.73
N LYS A 37 -12.77 1.99 -0.12
CA LYS A 37 -14.16 2.43 -0.20
C LYS A 37 -15.03 1.64 0.78
N GLN A 38 -15.12 2.12 2.01
CA GLN A 38 -15.96 1.53 3.05
C GLN A 38 -16.57 2.63 3.94
N TRP A 39 -17.86 2.49 4.26
CA TRP A 39 -18.56 3.44 5.14
C TRP A 39 -17.94 3.42 6.55
N ASN A 40 -17.65 4.60 7.13
CA ASN A 40 -17.13 4.78 8.49
C ASN A 40 -15.80 4.06 8.82
N LEU A 41 -15.04 3.60 7.83
CA LEU A 41 -13.80 2.86 8.11
C LEU A 41 -12.77 3.71 8.90
N HIS A 42 -12.73 5.02 8.65
CA HIS A 42 -11.93 6.02 9.38
C HIS A 42 -12.28 6.18 10.88
N LYS A 43 -13.15 5.33 11.43
CA LYS A 43 -13.54 5.26 12.85
C LYS A 43 -13.35 3.87 13.45
N SER A 44 -12.85 2.91 12.68
CA SER A 44 -12.74 1.51 13.09
C SER A 44 -11.31 1.04 12.93
N GLU A 45 -10.82 0.30 13.90
CA GLU A 45 -9.62 -0.51 13.75
C GLU A 45 -9.85 -1.58 12.66
N TYR A 46 -8.80 -1.88 11.90
CA TYR A 46 -8.83 -2.91 10.85
C TYR A 46 -7.42 -3.38 10.48
N ILE A 47 -7.34 -4.55 9.82
CA ILE A 47 -6.15 -5.04 9.14
C ILE A 47 -6.25 -4.64 7.68
N GLY A 48 -5.21 -4.01 7.16
CA GLY A 48 -5.12 -3.63 5.76
C GLY A 48 -4.18 -4.56 4.98
N PHE A 49 -4.48 -4.72 3.70
CA PHE A 49 -3.70 -5.54 2.78
C PHE A 49 -3.37 -4.77 1.51
N LEU A 50 -2.12 -4.86 1.05
CA LEU A 50 -1.69 -4.28 -0.22
C LEU A 50 -0.99 -5.35 -1.06
N THR A 51 -1.60 -5.72 -2.19
CA THR A 51 -1.13 -6.79 -3.05
C THR A 51 -0.55 -6.26 -4.36
N PHE A 52 0.68 -6.65 -4.67
CA PHE A 52 1.37 -6.42 -5.94
C PHE A 52 1.45 -7.70 -6.76
N GLY A 53 1.30 -7.59 -8.07
CA GLY A 53 1.39 -8.72 -9.00
C GLY A 53 2.65 -8.64 -9.87
N GLN A 54 3.37 -9.75 -10.00
CA GLN A 54 4.60 -9.86 -10.79
C GLN A 54 4.40 -9.42 -12.24
N HIS A 55 3.23 -9.73 -12.82
CA HIS A 55 2.88 -9.33 -14.19
C HIS A 55 3.11 -7.83 -14.45
N PHE A 56 2.79 -6.99 -13.46
CA PHE A 56 2.90 -5.54 -13.55
C PHE A 56 4.18 -4.98 -12.94
N CYS A 57 4.75 -5.65 -11.94
CA CYS A 57 5.85 -5.09 -11.14
C CYS A 57 7.22 -5.72 -11.40
N GLY A 58 7.27 -6.90 -12.03
CA GLY A 58 8.52 -7.67 -12.18
C GLY A 58 8.78 -8.55 -10.96
N SER A 59 9.62 -9.57 -11.15
CA SER A 59 10.02 -10.48 -10.05
C SER A 59 10.92 -9.78 -9.05
N ASP A 60 11.86 -8.95 -9.53
CA ASP A 60 12.82 -8.27 -8.66
C ASP A 60 12.13 -7.32 -7.67
N PHE A 61 11.11 -6.59 -8.11
CA PHE A 61 10.30 -5.76 -7.21
C PHE A 61 9.65 -6.59 -6.10
N LEU A 62 9.08 -7.76 -6.42
CA LEU A 62 8.47 -8.60 -5.39
C LEU A 62 9.52 -9.15 -4.42
N ALA A 63 10.72 -9.49 -4.88
CA ALA A 63 11.82 -9.93 -4.02
C ALA A 63 12.27 -8.79 -3.07
N ALA A 64 12.36 -7.57 -3.60
CA ALA A 64 12.78 -6.39 -2.86
C ALA A 64 11.87 -5.99 -1.69
N LEU A 65 10.62 -6.46 -1.70
CA LEU A 65 9.69 -6.31 -0.58
C LEU A 65 10.11 -7.11 0.67
N ASP A 66 10.93 -8.17 0.53
CA ASP A 66 11.40 -8.97 1.67
C ASP A 66 12.89 -8.76 1.96
N ASP A 67 13.71 -8.48 0.94
CA ASP A 67 15.18 -8.46 1.08
C ASP A 67 15.74 -7.16 1.68
N GLY A 68 14.87 -6.19 1.98
CA GLY A 68 15.21 -4.93 2.66
C GLY A 68 15.68 -3.81 1.73
N ARG A 69 15.73 -4.03 0.41
CA ARG A 69 16.00 -2.96 -0.56
C ARG A 69 14.92 -1.88 -0.58
N LEU A 70 13.66 -2.29 -0.34
CA LEU A 70 12.54 -1.36 -0.21
C LEU A 70 12.20 -1.11 1.26
N GLN A 71 12.13 0.17 1.63
CA GLN A 71 11.49 0.59 2.89
C GLN A 71 10.08 1.07 2.57
N ILE A 72 9.11 0.56 3.33
CA ILE A 72 7.68 0.83 3.11
C ILE A 72 7.05 1.33 4.40
N ASP A 73 6.41 2.50 4.30
CA ASP A 73 5.62 3.06 5.37
C ASP A 73 4.19 3.33 4.90
N PHE A 74 3.24 3.02 5.79
CA PHE A 74 1.83 3.37 5.61
C PHE A 74 1.56 4.59 6.47
N VAL A 75 1.12 5.68 5.87
CA VAL A 75 0.98 6.98 6.53
C VAL A 75 -0.39 7.59 6.28
N ASP A 76 -0.79 8.43 7.22
CA ASP A 76 -1.98 9.27 7.16
C ASP A 76 -1.64 10.66 7.71
N ASN A 77 -2.63 11.55 7.79
CA ASN A 77 -2.56 12.82 8.51
C ASN A 77 -2.34 12.65 10.03
N ARG A 78 -2.43 11.41 10.55
CA ARG A 78 -2.14 11.00 11.91
C ARG A 78 -1.35 9.68 11.92
N HIS A 79 -0.68 9.39 13.03
CA HIS A 79 0.03 8.14 13.23
C HIS A 79 -0.94 7.00 13.59
N VAL A 80 -1.66 6.50 12.58
CA VAL A 80 -2.75 5.52 12.70
C VAL A 80 -2.43 4.19 12.03
N TYR A 81 -1.62 4.22 10.96
CA TYR A 81 -1.21 3.04 10.24
C TYR A 81 0.16 2.58 10.70
N GLN A 82 0.33 1.27 10.79
CA GLN A 82 1.59 0.64 11.11
C GLN A 82 1.83 -0.53 10.14
N TYR A 83 2.97 -0.53 9.48
CA TYR A 83 3.43 -1.72 8.75
C TYR A 83 3.83 -2.81 9.75
N THR A 84 3.38 -4.05 9.55
CA THR A 84 3.70 -5.15 10.46
C THR A 84 4.95 -5.93 10.07
N GLY A 85 5.48 -5.70 8.86
CA GLY A 85 6.51 -6.56 8.27
C GLY A 85 5.98 -7.92 7.78
N GLN A 86 4.72 -8.24 8.06
CA GLN A 86 4.11 -9.49 7.61
C GLN A 86 3.78 -9.42 6.11
N THR A 87 4.19 -10.45 5.38
CA THR A 87 3.99 -10.56 3.94
C THR A 87 3.48 -11.96 3.60
N GLY A 88 2.74 -12.07 2.51
CA GLY A 88 2.36 -13.36 1.93
C GLY A 88 2.74 -13.41 0.46
N TYR A 89 3.23 -14.57 0.01
CA TYR A 89 3.65 -14.78 -1.38
C TYR A 89 2.95 -15.99 -1.97
N LYS A 90 2.43 -15.84 -3.19
CA LYS A 90 1.94 -16.95 -4.00
C LYS A 90 2.73 -17.00 -5.29
N ASP A 91 3.51 -18.07 -5.46
CA ASP A 91 4.18 -18.36 -6.71
C ASP A 91 3.18 -18.91 -7.73
N ASN A 92 3.13 -18.26 -8.89
CA ASN A 92 2.36 -18.70 -10.04
C ASN A 92 3.03 -18.20 -11.33
N GLY A 93 4.36 -18.23 -11.37
CA GLY A 93 5.17 -17.72 -12.49
C GLY A 93 4.86 -16.25 -12.79
N ALA A 94 4.45 -15.93 -14.03
CA ALA A 94 4.14 -14.55 -14.41
C ALA A 94 2.95 -13.94 -13.63
N PHE A 95 2.14 -14.77 -12.94
CA PHE A 95 1.00 -14.34 -12.14
C PHE A 95 1.26 -14.39 -10.64
N SER A 96 2.52 -14.55 -10.21
CA SER A 96 2.86 -14.48 -8.81
C SER A 96 2.41 -13.16 -8.20
N LYS A 97 2.04 -13.20 -6.92
CA LYS A 97 1.60 -12.02 -6.17
C LYS A 97 2.23 -12.00 -4.80
N LYS A 98 2.48 -10.80 -4.30
CA LYS A 98 2.89 -10.56 -2.92
C LYS A 98 1.92 -9.61 -2.25
N THR A 99 1.50 -9.94 -1.04
CA THR A 99 0.62 -9.13 -0.20
C THR A 99 1.38 -8.65 1.02
N LEU A 100 1.29 -7.36 1.31
CA LEU A 100 1.78 -6.74 2.55
C LEU A 100 0.60 -6.58 3.51
N GLN A 101 0.84 -6.81 4.80
CA GLN A 101 -0.12 -6.50 5.87
C GLN A 101 0.25 -5.22 6.61
N PHE A 102 -0.73 -4.40 6.91
CA PHE A 102 -0.59 -3.24 7.80
C PHE A 102 -1.77 -3.19 8.77
N ILE A 103 -1.62 -2.48 9.87
CA ILE A 103 -2.64 -2.33 10.91
C ILE A 103 -3.10 -0.88 10.94
N ALA A 104 -4.40 -0.67 11.00
CA ALA A 104 -5.01 0.60 11.38
C ALA A 104 -5.36 0.55 12.87
N ARG A 105 -4.58 1.23 13.72
CA ARG A 105 -4.78 1.28 15.18
C ARG A 105 -5.83 2.30 15.63
N GLY A 106 -6.41 3.04 14.69
CA GLY A 106 -7.24 4.18 15.01
C GLY A 106 -6.47 5.29 15.75
N SER A 107 -7.20 6.23 16.32
CA SER A 107 -6.68 7.33 17.12
C SER A 107 -7.74 7.73 18.14
N ASP A 108 -7.32 8.36 19.23
CA ASP A 108 -8.21 8.95 20.24
C ASP A 108 -9.15 10.03 19.68
N ALA A 109 -8.98 10.46 18.43
CA ALA A 109 -9.94 11.30 17.74
C ALA A 109 -11.08 10.50 17.12
N ASN A 110 -12.29 11.06 17.24
CA ASN A 110 -13.52 10.55 16.64
C ASN A 110 -13.47 10.35 15.11
N ILE A 111 -12.49 10.96 14.43
CA ILE A 111 -12.18 10.86 13.00
C ILE A 111 -10.67 10.96 12.87
N TRP A 112 -10.04 9.99 12.22
CA TRP A 112 -8.58 9.92 12.22
C TRP A 112 -7.90 9.74 10.86
N GLY A 113 -8.66 9.52 9.78
CA GLY A 113 -8.10 9.40 8.44
C GLY A 113 -8.19 10.68 7.59
N ALA A 114 -7.34 10.81 6.57
CA ALA A 114 -7.45 11.83 5.52
C ALA A 114 -8.68 11.63 4.59
N GLY A 115 -9.42 10.55 4.84
CA GLY A 115 -10.69 10.23 4.21
C GLY A 115 -11.83 11.22 4.43
N SER A 116 -12.94 10.97 3.75
CA SER A 116 -14.18 11.73 3.98
C SER A 116 -15.14 10.95 4.87
N SER A 117 -15.92 11.66 5.67
CA SER A 117 -16.92 11.10 6.59
C SER A 117 -17.95 10.19 5.91
N LYS A 118 -18.08 10.26 4.59
CA LYS A 118 -19.12 9.55 3.86
C LYS A 118 -18.66 8.19 3.32
N TRP A 119 -17.46 8.00 2.73
CA TRP A 119 -17.24 6.76 1.95
C TRP A 119 -15.82 6.28 1.66
N VAL A 120 -14.76 6.94 2.12
CA VAL A 120 -13.41 6.62 1.63
C VAL A 120 -12.40 6.84 2.73
N ASP A 121 -11.67 5.79 3.10
CA ASP A 121 -10.42 5.93 3.82
C ASP A 121 -9.25 6.07 2.84
N ILE A 122 -8.24 6.85 3.21
CA ILE A 122 -7.11 7.18 2.35
C ILE A 122 -5.83 6.73 3.02
N VAL A 123 -5.17 5.76 2.39
CA VAL A 123 -3.88 5.25 2.84
C VAL A 123 -2.82 5.80 1.92
N PHE A 124 -1.82 6.47 2.48
CA PHE A 124 -0.61 6.83 1.74
C PHE A 124 0.46 5.79 1.99
N VAL A 125 1.10 5.33 0.93
CA VAL A 125 2.22 4.39 1.00
C VAL A 125 3.46 5.12 0.53
N GLN A 126 4.42 5.27 1.43
CA GLN A 126 5.75 5.76 1.10
C GLN A 126 6.64 4.58 0.81
N MET A 127 7.31 4.62 -0.34
CA MET A 127 8.28 3.62 -0.75
C MET A 127 9.61 4.30 -1.00
N HIS A 128 10.68 3.75 -0.42
CA HIS A 128 12.05 4.22 -0.60
C HIS A 128 12.93 3.08 -1.11
N GLY A 129 13.92 3.39 -1.96
CA GLY A 129 14.82 2.41 -2.58
C GLY A 129 14.38 1.92 -3.96
N ILE A 130 13.42 2.60 -4.60
CA ILE A 130 12.84 2.24 -5.90
C ILE A 130 13.88 2.22 -7.04
N ASP A 131 14.93 3.01 -6.90
CA ASP A 131 16.06 3.10 -7.83
C ASP A 131 16.95 1.85 -7.81
N SER A 132 16.85 1.01 -6.78
CA SER A 132 17.61 -0.24 -6.64
C SER A 132 16.93 -1.47 -7.26
N ILE A 133 15.79 -1.27 -7.91
CA ILE A 133 14.95 -2.32 -8.49
C ILE A 133 15.22 -2.45 -9.97
N ASP A 134 15.51 -3.66 -10.44
CA ASP A 134 15.41 -4.00 -11.84
C ASP A 134 13.93 -4.19 -12.20
N TRP A 135 13.36 -3.20 -12.85
CA TRP A 135 11.95 -3.23 -13.24
C TRP A 135 11.69 -4.18 -14.40
N GLU A 136 12.68 -4.85 -15.00
CA GLU A 136 12.48 -5.87 -16.05
C GLU A 136 11.64 -5.34 -17.24
N GLY A 137 11.81 -4.06 -17.58
CA GLY A 137 11.03 -3.37 -18.61
C GLY A 137 9.57 -3.09 -18.26
N LYS A 138 9.18 -3.25 -16.98
CA LYS A 138 7.85 -2.89 -16.46
C LYS A 138 7.73 -1.39 -16.26
N ASP A 139 6.48 -0.94 -16.40
CA ASP A 139 6.09 0.42 -16.10
C ASP A 139 5.81 0.55 -14.58
N ILE A 140 6.65 1.35 -13.90
CA ILE A 140 6.57 1.60 -12.46
C ILE A 140 5.20 2.15 -12.07
N GLU A 141 4.66 3.06 -12.88
CA GLU A 141 3.35 3.68 -12.63
C GLU A 141 2.28 2.60 -12.65
N LYS A 142 2.31 1.77 -13.69
CA LYS A 142 1.36 0.67 -13.86
C LYS A 142 1.46 -0.37 -12.74
N CYS A 143 2.66 -0.65 -12.22
CA CYS A 143 2.81 -1.51 -11.04
C CYS A 143 1.99 -0.99 -9.85
N PHE A 144 2.17 0.29 -9.50
CA PHE A 144 1.47 0.90 -8.36
C PHE A 144 -0.03 1.08 -8.62
N GLU A 145 -0.43 1.44 -9.84
CA GLU A 145 -1.85 1.56 -10.20
C GLU A 145 -2.60 0.23 -10.17
N LYS A 146 -1.92 -0.89 -10.44
CA LYS A 146 -2.52 -2.22 -10.47
C LYS A 146 -2.41 -2.96 -9.14
N ALA A 147 -1.73 -2.38 -8.15
CA ALA A 147 -1.76 -2.89 -6.80
C ALA A 147 -3.20 -2.89 -6.26
N ARG A 148 -3.55 -3.91 -5.50
CA ARG A 148 -4.88 -4.09 -4.93
C ARG A 148 -4.83 -3.81 -3.44
N ILE A 149 -5.68 -2.90 -2.97
CA ILE A 149 -5.85 -2.64 -1.55
C ILE A 149 -7.12 -3.31 -1.04
N GLY A 150 -7.05 -3.92 0.14
CA GLY A 150 -8.17 -4.56 0.83
C GLY A 150 -8.07 -4.35 2.34
N PHE A 151 -9.09 -4.78 3.07
CA PHE A 151 -9.12 -4.72 4.53
C PHE A 151 -9.94 -5.86 5.14
N GLU A 152 -9.71 -6.14 6.41
CA GLU A 152 -10.51 -7.00 7.29
C GLU A 152 -10.79 -6.23 8.59
N ASN A 153 -12.05 -6.10 8.97
CA ASN A 153 -12.48 -5.34 10.15
C ASN A 153 -13.17 -6.22 11.22
N ASN A 154 -13.02 -7.54 11.13
CA ASN A 154 -13.36 -8.46 12.19
C ASN A 154 -12.47 -8.22 13.43
N ALA A 155 -13.10 -7.95 14.57
CA ALA A 155 -12.40 -7.64 15.82
C ALA A 155 -11.46 -8.76 16.32
N ASN A 156 -11.80 -10.03 16.08
CA ASN A 156 -10.96 -11.15 16.48
C ASN A 156 -9.71 -11.21 15.59
N ALA A 157 -9.89 -11.13 14.27
CA ALA A 157 -8.77 -11.10 13.34
C ALA A 157 -7.82 -9.93 13.67
N TYR A 158 -8.38 -8.73 13.88
CA TYR A 158 -7.61 -7.56 14.29
C TYR A 158 -6.81 -7.80 15.57
N SER A 159 -7.47 -8.30 16.62
CA SER A 159 -6.83 -8.59 17.90
C SER A 159 -5.70 -9.61 17.75
N GLU A 160 -5.88 -10.66 16.96
CA GLU A 160 -4.86 -11.66 16.68
C GLU A 160 -3.67 -11.09 15.90
N ALA A 161 -3.93 -10.25 14.89
CA ALA A 161 -2.88 -9.60 14.12
C ALA A 161 -2.05 -8.61 14.97
N VAL A 162 -2.68 -7.92 15.94
CA VAL A 162 -2.02 -6.94 16.81
C VAL A 162 -1.29 -7.59 17.98
N ASN A 163 -1.92 -8.58 18.63
CA ASN A 163 -1.45 -9.12 19.90
C ASN A 163 -0.64 -10.41 19.75
N ASN A 164 -0.85 -11.14 18.64
CA ASN A 164 -0.21 -12.44 18.38
C ASN A 164 0.58 -12.46 17.06
N ASP A 165 0.76 -11.31 16.42
CA ASP A 165 1.48 -11.14 15.14
C ASP A 165 1.02 -12.10 14.03
N VAL A 166 -0.28 -12.45 14.00
CA VAL A 166 -0.81 -13.38 12.98
C VAL A 166 -0.71 -12.77 11.58
N ASN A 167 -0.12 -13.55 10.66
CA ASN A 167 0.03 -13.17 9.26
C ASN A 167 -1.20 -13.57 8.43
N TYR A 168 -2.13 -12.62 8.24
CA TYR A 168 -3.28 -12.81 7.37
C TYR A 168 -2.95 -12.53 5.88
N ALA A 169 -1.80 -11.92 5.57
CA ALA A 169 -1.39 -11.72 4.18
C ALA A 169 -1.23 -13.05 3.43
N ASP A 170 -0.81 -14.11 4.11
CA ASP A 170 -0.75 -15.49 3.57
C ASP A 170 -2.13 -16.04 3.19
N CYS A 171 -3.18 -15.71 3.94
CA CYS A 171 -4.53 -16.10 3.57
C CYS A 171 -5.00 -15.32 2.33
N ILE A 172 -4.79 -14.01 2.32
CA ILE A 172 -5.23 -13.11 1.24
C ILE A 172 -4.51 -13.41 -0.08
N VAL A 173 -3.21 -13.73 -0.02
CA VAL A 173 -2.45 -14.08 -1.22
C VAL A 173 -2.91 -15.41 -1.81
N ASN A 174 -3.55 -16.30 -1.03
CA ASN A 174 -4.00 -17.61 -1.49
C ASN A 174 -5.47 -17.69 -1.88
N ALA A 175 -6.30 -16.75 -1.42
CA ALA A 175 -7.65 -16.50 -1.93
C ALA A 175 -7.65 -16.15 -3.44
#